data_AF-A0A6M0B2W2-F1
#
_entry.id   AF-A0A6M0B2W2-F1
#
_cell.length_a   1.000
_cell.length_b   1.000
_cell.length_c   1.000
_cell.angle_alpha   90.00
_cell.angle_beta   90.00
_cell.angle_gamma   90.00
#
_symmetry.space_group_name_H-M   'P 1'
#
loop_
_entity.id
_entity.type
_entity.pdbx_description
1 polymer ?
#
loop_
_entity_poly.entity_id
_entity_poly.type
_entity_poly.pdbx_seq_one_letter_code
_entity_poly.pdbx_strand_id
1 'polypeptide(L)'
;MQDKQKVTLYLPPGLHRRLKIKAAVDSESMSAMVERAIIFYIEHQDVVEEVDQYGQTHKVYPCPECSSDLVLSEGKLVALKNQPGVISEELPVEKVTAKVCSSTDSHGEEELVPC
;
A
#
# COMPACT_ATOMS: atom_id res chain seq x y z
N MET A 1 -38.79 -11.77 11.47
CA MET A 1 -37.73 -12.71 11.07
C MET A 1 -37.03 -12.07 9.90
N GLN A 2 -35.79 -11.61 10.06
CA GLN A 2 -35.01 -11.15 8.92
C GLN A 2 -34.62 -12.40 8.13
N ASP A 3 -34.91 -12.42 6.83
CA ASP A 3 -34.54 -13.53 5.95
C ASP A 3 -33.01 -13.63 5.91
N LYS A 4 -32.44 -14.58 6.65
CA LYS A 4 -30.99 -14.83 6.68
C LYS A 4 -30.66 -15.96 5.71
N GLN A 5 -29.80 -15.67 4.75
CA GLN A 5 -29.24 -16.67 3.84
C GLN A 5 -27.99 -17.33 4.46
N LYS A 6 -27.95 -18.66 4.51
CA LYS A 6 -26.74 -19.38 4.93
C LYS A 6 -25.73 -19.42 3.78
N VAL A 7 -24.50 -18.97 4.05
CA VAL A 7 -23.37 -18.98 3.11
C VAL A 7 -22.21 -19.75 3.73
N THR A 8 -21.47 -20.49 2.89
CA THR A 8 -20.25 -21.18 3.30
C THR A 8 -19.04 -20.42 2.76
N LEU A 9 -18.08 -20.09 3.62
CA LEU A 9 -16.86 -19.36 3.27
C LEU A 9 -15.62 -20.20 3.59
N TYR A 10 -14.60 -20.12 2.76
CA TYR A 10 -13.28 -20.68 3.05
C TYR A 10 -12.43 -19.62 3.76
N LEU A 11 -12.07 -19.88 5.02
CA LEU A 11 -11.23 -18.98 5.81
C LEU A 11 -9.95 -19.72 6.21
N PRO A 12 -8.77 -19.05 6.19
CA PRO A 12 -7.55 -19.62 6.76
C PRO A 12 -7.78 -20.06 8.22
N PRO A 13 -7.16 -21.16 8.68
CA PRO A 13 -7.42 -21.71 10.01
C PRO A 13 -7.11 -20.71 11.13
N GLY A 14 -6.08 -19.89 10.97
CA GLY A 14 -5.75 -18.81 11.91
C GLY A 14 -6.81 -17.71 11.95
N LEU A 15 -7.43 -17.37 10.83
CA LEU A 15 -8.50 -16.37 10.78
C LEU A 15 -9.79 -16.91 11.41
N HIS A 16 -10.17 -18.14 11.08
CA HIS A 16 -11.34 -18.79 11.68
C HIS A 16 -11.21 -18.92 13.21
N ARG A 17 -10.02 -19.29 13.71
CA ARG A 17 -9.75 -19.35 15.15
C ARG A 17 -9.90 -17.97 15.82
N ARG A 18 -9.32 -16.92 15.23
CA ARG A 18 -9.44 -15.55 15.76
C ARG A 18 -10.88 -15.06 15.79
N LEU A 19 -11.64 -15.30 14.72
CA LEU A 19 -13.06 -14.97 14.66
C LEU A 19 -13.85 -15.67 15.76
N LYS A 20 -13.63 -16.96 15.97
CA LYS A 20 -14.29 -17.74 17.03
C LYS A 20 -13.98 -17.21 18.43
N ILE A 21 -12.71 -16.88 18.69
CA ILE A 21 -12.30 -16.30 19.98
C ILE A 21 -12.97 -14.96 20.18
N LYS A 22 -12.91 -14.06 19.18
CA LYS A 22 -13.48 -12.72 19.29
C LYS A 22 -15.00 -12.75 19.49
N ALA A 23 -15.71 -13.59 18.74
CA ALA A 23 -17.15 -13.81 18.93
C ALA A 23 -17.49 -14.27 20.37
N ALA A 24 -16.68 -15.17 20.93
CA ALA A 24 -16.88 -15.64 22.30
C ALA A 24 -16.59 -14.56 23.36
N VAL A 25 -15.56 -13.74 23.15
CA VAL A 25 -15.21 -12.62 24.05
C VAL A 25 -16.30 -11.55 24.01
N ASP A 26 -16.77 -11.18 22.82
CA ASP A 26 -17.76 -10.13 22.62
C ASP A 26 -19.19 -10.61 22.88
N SER A 27 -19.38 -11.88 23.25
CA SER A 27 -20.70 -12.52 23.48
C SER A 27 -21.66 -12.37 22.29
N GLU A 28 -21.12 -12.38 21.08
CA GLU A 28 -21.87 -12.24 19.82
C GLU A 28 -21.74 -13.49 18.94
N SER A 29 -22.65 -13.66 17.99
CA SER A 29 -22.52 -14.74 17.00
C SER A 29 -21.44 -14.41 15.96
N MET A 30 -20.74 -15.44 15.47
CA MET A 30 -19.78 -15.27 14.38
C MET A 30 -20.42 -14.67 13.12
N SER A 31 -21.69 -14.99 12.85
CA SER A 31 -22.41 -14.44 11.70
C SER A 31 -22.68 -12.94 11.84
N ALA A 32 -23.03 -12.44 13.03
CA ALA A 32 -23.22 -11.01 13.26
C ALA A 32 -21.91 -10.23 13.11
N MET A 33 -20.80 -10.80 13.59
CA MET A 33 -19.48 -10.21 13.41
C MET A 33 -19.08 -10.11 11.92
N VAL A 34 -19.30 -11.19 11.16
CA VAL A 34 -19.00 -11.23 9.73
C VAL A 34 -19.90 -10.29 8.95
N GLU A 35 -21.20 -10.22 9.29
CA GLU A 35 -22.15 -9.28 8.69
C GLU A 35 -21.68 -7.83 8.84
N ARG A 36 -21.30 -7.40 10.05
CA ARG A 36 -20.75 -6.06 10.29
C ARG A 36 -19.46 -5.81 9.52
N ALA A 37 -18.57 -6.80 9.46
CA ALA A 37 -17.31 -6.67 8.71
C ALA A 37 -17.55 -6.52 7.20
N ILE A 38 -18.52 -7.25 6.64
CA ILE A 38 -18.87 -7.15 5.21
C ILE A 38 -19.51 -5.80 4.91
N ILE A 39 -20.44 -5.34 5.75
CA ILE A 39 -21.06 -4.01 5.61
C ILE A 39 -19.98 -2.93 5.65
N PHE A 40 -19.10 -2.99 6.64
CA PHE A 40 -17.99 -2.05 6.77
C PHE A 40 -17.09 -2.04 5.53
N TYR A 41 -16.73 -3.22 5.00
CA TYR A 41 -15.89 -3.31 3.82
C TYR A 41 -16.57 -2.69 2.59
N ILE A 42 -17.87 -2.88 2.41
CA ILE A 42 -18.62 -2.33 1.27
C ILE A 42 -18.77 -0.80 1.41
N GLU A 43 -19.03 -0.30 2.61
CA GLU A 43 -19.25 1.13 2.86
C GLU A 43 -17.94 1.94 2.92
N HIS A 44 -16.81 1.29 3.22
CA HIS A 44 -15.52 1.95 3.46
C HIS A 44 -14.36 1.28 2.70
N GLN A 45 -14.57 0.98 1.42
CA GLN A 45 -13.54 0.36 0.56
C GLN A 45 -12.26 1.21 0.47
N ASP A 46 -12.44 2.53 0.37
CA ASP A 46 -11.38 3.53 0.36
C ASP A 46 -10.47 3.39 1.58
N VAL A 47 -11.04 3.28 2.78
CA VAL A 47 -10.27 3.16 4.02
C VAL A 47 -9.50 1.84 4.10
N VAL A 48 -10.05 0.76 3.56
CA VAL A 48 -9.43 -0.58 3.63
C VAL A 48 -8.32 -0.74 2.60
N GLU A 49 -8.53 -0.29 1.35
CA GLU A 49 -7.53 -0.37 0.27
C GLU A 49 -6.30 0.53 0.55
N GLU A 50 -6.50 1.65 1.25
CA GLU A 50 -5.41 2.53 1.67
C GLU A 50 -4.39 1.88 2.62
N VAL A 51 -4.75 0.80 3.32
CA VAL A 51 -3.88 0.14 4.31
C VAL A 51 -2.87 -0.82 3.66
N ASP A 52 -3.19 -1.39 2.49
CA ASP A 52 -2.34 -2.37 1.80
C ASP A 52 -1.29 -1.74 0.88
N GLN A 53 -1.30 -0.42 0.73
CA GLN A 53 -0.28 0.32 -0.02
C GLN A 53 0.85 0.75 0.91
N TYR A 54 1.95 0.01 0.89
CA TYR A 54 3.24 0.46 1.45
C TYR A 54 3.64 1.78 0.77
N GLY A 55 3.43 2.92 1.44
CA GLY A 55 3.85 4.24 0.92
C GLY A 55 3.11 5.48 1.42
N GLN A 56 2.10 5.37 2.29
CA GLN A 56 1.34 6.54 2.73
C GLN A 56 1.98 7.29 3.91
N THR A 57 3.12 7.96 3.69
CA THR A 57 3.60 8.96 4.66
C THR A 57 2.96 10.34 4.47
N HIS A 58 2.29 10.60 3.33
CA HIS A 58 1.71 11.93 3.06
C HIS A 58 0.34 11.83 2.35
N LYS A 59 -0.75 11.85 3.12
CA LYS A 59 -2.10 12.09 2.58
C LYS A 59 -2.28 13.58 2.33
N VAL A 60 -2.66 13.94 1.11
CA VAL A 60 -2.93 15.32 0.69
C VAL A 60 -4.43 15.59 0.79
N TYR A 61 -4.80 16.62 1.54
CA TYR A 61 -6.17 17.07 1.74
C TYR A 61 -6.37 18.45 1.11
N PRO A 62 -7.38 18.63 0.25
CA PRO A 62 -7.71 19.95 -0.27
C PRO A 62 -8.35 20.79 0.84
N CYS A 63 -7.80 21.97 1.12
CA CYS A 63 -8.42 22.92 2.05
C CYS A 63 -9.48 23.78 1.34
N PRO A 64 -10.76 23.72 1.73
CA PRO A 64 -11.80 24.51 1.08
C PRO A 64 -11.70 26.02 1.36
N GLU A 65 -10.97 26.45 2.39
CA GLU A 65 -10.85 27.87 2.75
C GLU A 65 -9.72 28.60 2.02
N CYS A 66 -8.59 27.91 1.75
CA CYS A 66 -7.40 28.53 1.17
C CYS A 66 -6.98 27.93 -0.18
N SER A 67 -7.74 26.97 -0.73
CA SER A 67 -7.46 26.30 -2.01
C SER A 67 -6.07 25.64 -2.11
N SER A 68 -5.42 25.40 -0.97
CA SER A 68 -4.12 24.75 -0.90
C SER A 68 -4.23 23.29 -0.50
N ASP A 69 -3.33 22.48 -1.05
CA ASP A 69 -3.11 21.11 -0.66
C ASP A 69 -2.42 21.04 0.71
N LEU A 70 -2.99 20.32 1.67
CA LEU A 70 -2.48 20.16 3.04
C LEU A 70 -2.05 18.72 3.27
N VAL A 71 -1.04 18.51 4.10
CA VAL A 71 -0.63 17.17 4.55
C VAL A 71 -0.68 17.08 6.07
N LEU A 72 -1.09 15.91 6.57
CA LEU A 72 -1.03 15.60 7.99
C LEU A 72 0.39 15.13 8.35
N SER A 73 1.12 15.90 9.15
CA SER A 73 2.44 15.54 9.66
C SER A 73 2.49 15.82 11.15
N GLU A 74 2.84 14.79 11.95
CA GLU A 74 2.93 14.88 13.42
C GLU A 74 1.67 15.46 14.09
N GLY A 75 0.49 15.16 13.54
CA GLY A 75 -0.80 15.65 14.06
C GLY A 75 -1.11 17.12 13.76
N LYS A 76 -0.32 17.78 12.90
CA LYS A 76 -0.58 19.13 12.40
C LYS A 76 -0.83 19.11 10.89
N LEU A 77 -1.76 19.94 10.44
CA LEU A 77 -1.96 20.20 9.02
C LEU A 77 -0.91 21.21 8.55
N VAL A 78 -0.06 20.79 7.62
CA VAL A 78 0.97 21.63 7.01
C VAL A 78 0.63 21.82 5.55
N ALA A 79 0.57 23.07 5.08
CA ALA A 79 0.32 23.35 3.67
C ALA A 79 1.52 22.94 2.80
N LEU A 80 1.25 22.16 1.76
CA LEU A 80 2.17 21.92 0.66
C LEU A 80 2.28 23.22 -0.13
N LYS A 81 3.31 24.02 0.18
CA LYS A 81 3.62 25.21 -0.59
C LYS A 81 4.13 24.78 -1.96
N ASN A 82 3.30 24.92 -3.00
CA ASN A 82 3.64 24.85 -4.44
C ASN A 82 4.95 24.12 -4.74
N GLN A 83 4.99 22.79 -4.54
CA GLN A 83 6.14 22.01 -5.03
C GLN A 83 5.90 21.71 -6.51
N PRO A 84 6.73 22.24 -7.43
CA PRO A 84 6.68 21.80 -8.82
C PRO A 84 7.09 20.33 -8.85
N GLY A 85 6.14 19.46 -9.20
CA GLY A 85 6.37 18.03 -9.35
C GLY A 85 7.17 17.71 -10.61
N VAL A 86 8.43 18.13 -10.69
CA VAL A 86 9.50 17.52 -11.52
C VAL A 86 10.83 17.93 -10.90
N ILE A 87 11.50 17.01 -10.21
CA ILE A 87 12.95 17.12 -10.01
C ILE A 87 13.58 16.51 -11.27
N SER A 88 13.90 17.34 -12.26
CA SER A 88 14.88 16.96 -13.28
C SER A 88 16.25 17.05 -12.63
N GLU A 89 16.58 16.05 -11.82
CA GLU A 89 17.96 15.79 -11.45
C GLU A 89 18.65 15.28 -12.71
N GLU A 90 19.19 16.21 -13.52
CA GLU A 90 20.36 15.90 -14.31
C GLU A 90 21.49 15.62 -13.31
N LEU A 91 21.54 14.39 -12.81
CA LEU A 91 22.72 13.85 -12.15
C LEU A 91 23.87 14.05 -13.14
N PRO A 92 24.96 14.75 -12.78
CA PRO A 92 26.12 14.83 -13.64
C PRO A 92 26.74 13.43 -13.66
N VAL A 93 26.29 12.60 -14.61
CA VAL A 93 26.99 11.38 -14.97
C VAL A 93 28.28 11.84 -15.64
N GLU A 94 29.39 11.81 -14.90
CA GLU A 94 30.71 11.88 -15.49
C GLU A 94 30.76 10.86 -16.62
N LYS A 95 30.82 11.36 -17.86
CA LYS A 95 31.08 10.52 -19.03
C LYS A 95 32.45 9.92 -18.81
N VAL A 96 32.49 8.68 -18.32
CA VAL A 96 33.70 7.85 -18.37
C VAL A 96 34.03 7.68 -19.84
N THR A 97 34.94 8.52 -20.34
CA THR A 97 35.58 8.31 -21.63
C THR A 97 36.36 7.01 -21.51
N ALA A 98 35.75 5.92 -21.96
CA ALA A 98 36.43 4.65 -22.14
C ALA A 98 37.48 4.84 -23.24
N LYS A 99 38.67 5.28 -22.83
CA LYS A 99 39.87 5.27 -23.64
C LYS A 99 40.26 3.81 -23.80
N VAL A 100 39.89 3.24 -24.94
CA VAL A 100 40.44 1.99 -25.46
C VAL A 100 41.97 2.11 -25.44
N CYS A 101 42.62 1.32 -24.57
CA CYS A 101 43.98 0.85 -24.79
C CYS A 101 44.04 -0.62 -24.37
N SER A 102 44.31 -1.43 -25.38
CA SER A 102 44.60 -2.86 -25.37
C SER A 102 45.64 -3.28 -24.34
N SER A 103 45.35 -4.35 -23.61
CA SER A 103 46.34 -5.34 -23.21
C SER A 103 45.65 -6.68 -22.94
N THR A 104 46.06 -7.66 -23.73
CA THR A 104 45.83 -9.11 -23.63
C THR A 104 45.83 -9.65 -22.19
N ASP A 105 44.83 -10.46 -21.83
CA ASP A 105 45.03 -11.88 -21.48
C ASP A 105 43.71 -12.59 -21.11
N SER A 106 43.31 -13.51 -22.01
CA SER A 106 42.81 -14.88 -21.77
C SER A 106 41.61 -15.21 -20.82
N HIS A 107 40.66 -15.94 -21.43
CA HIS A 107 39.77 -17.00 -20.90
C HIS A 107 38.33 -16.66 -20.46
N GLY A 108 37.37 -17.25 -21.23
CA GLY A 108 36.11 -17.80 -20.71
C GLY A 108 34.83 -17.16 -21.25
N GLU A 109 34.39 -17.56 -22.44
CA GLU A 109 33.03 -17.25 -22.91
C GLU A 109 32.04 -18.23 -22.26
N GLU A 110 31.19 -17.75 -21.36
CA GLU A 110 29.98 -18.47 -20.93
C GLU A 110 28.75 -17.69 -21.42
N GLU A 111 27.91 -18.38 -22.19
CA GLU A 111 26.68 -17.86 -22.80
C GLU A 111 25.56 -17.79 -21.75
N LEU A 112 24.95 -16.61 -21.58
CA LEU A 112 23.85 -16.40 -20.63
C LEU A 112 22.51 -16.86 -21.24
N VAL A 113 21.87 -17.83 -20.60
CA VAL A 113 20.53 -18.31 -20.95
C VAL A 113 19.47 -17.39 -20.30
N PRO A 114 18.43 -16.94 -21.03
CA PRO A 114 17.38 -16.10 -20.45
C PRO A 114 16.43 -16.90 -19.56
N CYS A 115 15.99 -16.29 -18.46
CA CYS A 115 14.90 -16.80 -17.62
C CYS A 115 13.53 -16.59 -18.29
#